data_AF-A0A351F990-F1
#
_entry.id   AF-A0A351F990-F1
#
_cell.length_a   1.000
_cell.length_b   1.000
_cell.length_c   1.000
_cell.angle_alpha   90.00
_cell.angle_beta   90.00
_cell.angle_gamma   90.00
#
_symmetry.space_group_name_H-M   'P 1'
#
loop_
_entity.id
_entity.type
_entity.pdbx_description
1 polymer ?
#
loop_
_entity_poly.entity_id
_entity_poly.type
_entity_poly.pdbx_seq_one_letter_code
_entity_poly.pdbx_strand_id
1 'polypeptide(L)'
;MKLFKRTDIIIILIVLLAAALIAIPKFFTSDKLTAEIYVDGKLTESIDLNEVEKSYTVSENGVEITVGNGEIYFSKADCRDKLCIKSGKLTSGGETAACLPARVVISVKSN
;
A
#
# COMPACT_ATOMS: atom_id res chain seq x y z
N MET A 1 -8.70 -41.27 -35.00
CA MET A 1 -8.71 -40.75 -33.61
C MET A 1 -9.92 -39.84 -33.45
N LYS A 2 -10.97 -40.27 -32.73
CA LYS A 2 -12.20 -39.48 -32.57
C LYS A 2 -12.02 -38.49 -31.41
N LEU A 3 -11.40 -37.35 -31.70
CA LEU A 3 -11.04 -36.28 -30.75
C LEU A 3 -12.22 -35.39 -30.32
N PHE A 4 -13.46 -35.83 -30.54
CA PHE A 4 -14.66 -35.08 -30.14
C PHE A 4 -15.71 -36.04 -29.61
N LYS A 5 -15.51 -36.52 -28.37
CA LYS A 5 -16.61 -36.99 -27.55
C LYS A 5 -17.12 -35.81 -26.73
N ARG A 6 -18.43 -35.69 -26.56
CA ARG A 6 -19.08 -34.63 -25.75
C ARG A 6 -18.48 -34.50 -24.35
N THR A 7 -17.91 -35.59 -23.84
CA THR A 7 -17.19 -35.67 -22.57
C THR A 7 -15.89 -34.87 -22.54
N ASP A 8 -15.16 -34.77 -23.65
CA ASP A 8 -13.89 -34.02 -23.73
C ASP A 8 -14.16 -32.51 -23.64
N ILE A 9 -15.25 -32.05 -24.28
CA ILE A 9 -15.72 -30.66 -24.17
C ILE A 9 -16.13 -30.34 -22.72
N ILE A 10 -16.77 -31.27 -22.02
CA ILE A 10 -17.14 -31.09 -20.60
C ILE A 10 -15.89 -30.99 -19.72
N ILE A 11 -14.88 -31.81 -19.97
CA ILE A 11 -13.61 -31.77 -19.22
C ILE A 11 -12.89 -30.45 -19.47
N ILE A 12 -12.78 -30.00 -20.73
CA ILE A 12 -12.18 -28.72 -21.08
C ILE A 12 -12.90 -27.56 -20.39
N LEU A 13 -14.24 -27.58 -20.38
CA LEU A 13 -15.04 -26.52 -19.77
C LEU A 13 -14.88 -26.47 -18.24
N ILE A 14 -14.78 -27.63 -17.58
CA ILE A 14 -14.51 -27.73 -16.13
C ILE A 14 -13.10 -27.21 -15.80
N VAL A 15 -12.09 -27.58 -16.59
CA VAL A 15 -10.71 -27.11 -16.39
C VAL A 15 -10.61 -25.60 -16.58
N LEU A 16 -11.32 -25.05 -17.57
CA LEU A 16 -11.36 -23.62 -17.83
C LEU A 16 -12.08 -22.86 -16.72
N LEU A 17 -13.18 -23.40 -16.18
CA LEU A 17 -13.86 -22.83 -15.00
C LEU A 17 -12.98 -22.85 -13.76
N ALA A 18 -12.26 -23.95 -13.51
CA ALA A 18 -11.36 -24.07 -12.36
C ALA A 18 -10.18 -23.10 -12.47
N ALA A 19 -9.60 -22.93 -13.66
CA ALA A 19 -8.55 -21.95 -13.92
C ALA A 19 -9.07 -20.51 -13.72
N ALA A 20 -10.28 -20.21 -14.18
CA ALA A 20 -10.90 -18.90 -13.97
C ALA A 20 -11.14 -18.62 -12.47
N LEU A 21 -11.67 -19.59 -11.71
CA LEU A 21 -11.93 -19.42 -10.27
C LEU A 21 -10.66 -19.09 -9.46
N ILE A 22 -9.51 -19.63 -9.87
CA ILE A 22 -8.21 -19.40 -9.23
C ILE A 22 -7.58 -18.07 -9.69
N ALA A 23 -7.78 -17.70 -10.95
CA ALA A 23 -7.19 -16.49 -11.53
C ALA A 23 -7.91 -15.18 -11.13
N ILE A 24 -9.24 -15.22 -10.92
CA ILE A 24 -10.05 -14.04 -10.56
C ILE A 24 -9.58 -13.33 -9.27
N PRO A 25 -9.38 -14.02 -8.12
CA PRO A 25 -8.96 -13.33 -6.90
C PRO A 25 -7.55 -12.72 -7.02
N LYS A 26 -6.70 -13.29 -7.88
CA LYS A 26 -5.32 -12.84 -8.11
C LYS A 26 -5.23 -11.61 -9.03
N PHE A 27 -6.26 -11.38 -9.86
CA PHE A 27 -6.39 -10.18 -10.68
C PHE A 27 -7.06 -9.02 -9.94
N PHE A 28 -7.86 -9.32 -8.91
CA PHE A 28 -8.54 -8.31 -8.08
C PHE A 28 -7.74 -7.87 -6.84
N THR A 29 -6.62 -8.53 -6.56
CA THR A 29 -5.62 -8.02 -5.61
C THR A 29 -4.79 -6.98 -6.36
N SER A 30 -5.36 -5.80 -6.56
CA SER A 30 -4.56 -4.61 -6.84
C SER A 30 -3.58 -4.47 -5.69
N ASP A 31 -2.27 -4.40 -5.97
CA ASP A 31 -1.23 -4.10 -4.97
C ASP A 31 -1.71 -2.94 -4.08
N LYS A 32 -2.17 -3.25 -2.87
CA LYS A 32 -2.73 -2.24 -1.98
C LYS A 32 -1.55 -1.55 -1.31
N LEU A 33 -1.31 -0.31 -1.70
CA LEU A 33 -0.25 0.49 -1.12
C LEU A 33 -0.76 1.14 0.17
N THR A 34 -0.46 0.52 1.30
CA THR A 34 -0.96 0.96 2.61
C THR A 34 0.13 1.70 3.37
N ALA A 35 -0.13 2.94 3.77
CA ALA A 35 0.72 3.72 4.66
C ALA A 35 0.27 3.56 6.12
N GLU A 36 1.17 3.10 6.97
CA GLU A 36 0.99 2.99 8.40
C GLU A 36 1.77 4.08 9.12
N ILE A 37 1.10 4.84 9.98
CA ILE A 37 1.69 5.89 10.81
C ILE A 37 1.78 5.38 12.24
N TYR A 38 3.01 5.31 12.74
CA TYR A 38 3.32 4.92 14.10
C TYR A 38 3.77 6.12 14.92
N VAL A 39 3.11 6.35 16.05
CA VAL A 39 3.52 7.36 17.04
C VAL A 39 3.86 6.63 18.34
N ASP A 40 5.06 6.87 18.87
CA ASP A 40 5.54 6.19 20.08
C ASP A 40 5.51 4.66 19.99
N GLY A 41 5.72 4.13 18.77
CA GLY A 41 5.72 2.70 18.48
C GLY A 41 4.32 2.06 18.44
N LYS A 42 3.24 2.85 18.52
CA LYS A 42 1.85 2.38 18.36
C LYS A 42 1.32 2.79 17.00
N LEU A 43 0.61 1.88 16.34
CA LEU A 43 -0.09 2.19 15.10
C LEU A 43 -1.25 3.15 15.43
N THR A 44 -1.15 4.38 14.94
CA THR A 44 -2.18 5.40 15.13
C THR A 44 -3.13 5.42 13.94
N GLU A 45 -2.58 5.39 12.72
CA GLU A 45 -3.36 5.42 11.49
C GLU A 45 -2.83 4.42 10.47
N SER A 46 -3.75 3.90 9.65
CA SER A 46 -3.47 3.07 8.48
C SER A 46 -4.32 3.59 7.33
N ILE A 47 -3.67 3.99 6.24
CA ILE A 47 -4.29 4.69 5.12
C ILE A 47 -3.98 3.93 3.83
N ASP A 48 -5.00 3.58 3.05
CA ASP A 48 -4.81 3.04 1.70
C ASP A 48 -4.49 4.21 0.76
N LEU A 49 -3.23 4.34 0.34
CA LEU A 49 -2.76 5.44 -0.50
C LEU A 49 -3.42 5.45 -1.88
N ASN A 50 -3.90 4.30 -2.37
CA ASN A 50 -4.59 4.22 -3.66
C ASN A 50 -6.03 4.78 -3.61
N GLU A 51 -6.63 4.85 -2.42
CA GLU A 51 -7.99 5.39 -2.22
C GLU A 51 -7.98 6.90 -1.91
N VAL A 52 -6.81 7.52 -1.78
CA VAL A 52 -6.68 8.95 -1.47
C VAL A 52 -6.92 9.80 -2.72
N GLU A 53 -8.12 10.37 -2.86
CA GLU A 53 -8.42 11.30 -3.95
C GLU A 53 -7.92 12.73 -3.70
N LYS A 54 -7.93 13.17 -2.43
CA LYS A 54 -7.50 14.52 -2.03
C LYS A 54 -6.37 14.43 -1.03
N SER A 55 -5.29 15.16 -1.31
CA SER A 55 -4.17 15.25 -0.37
C SER A 55 -4.57 16.01 0.89
N TYR A 56 -4.20 15.49 2.06
CA TYR A 56 -4.40 16.13 3.34
C TYR A 56 -3.13 16.06 4.19
N THR A 57 -3.04 16.94 5.19
CA THR A 57 -1.89 16.99 6.09
C THR A 57 -2.34 16.62 7.50
N VAL A 58 -1.62 15.69 8.11
CA VAL A 58 -1.78 15.25 9.49
C VAL A 58 -0.65 15.84 10.32
N SER A 59 -0.96 16.39 11.49
CA SER A 59 0.04 16.96 12.41
C SER A 59 0.12 16.10 13.66
N GLU A 60 1.28 15.48 13.89
CA GLU A 60 1.53 14.54 14.99
C GLU A 60 2.83 14.88 15.70
N ASN A 61 2.85 14.95 17.03
CA ASN A 61 4.05 15.18 17.84
C ASN A 61 5.00 16.31 17.32
N GLY A 62 4.45 17.37 16.72
CA GLY A 62 5.23 18.50 16.18
C GLY A 62 5.84 18.27 14.79
N VAL A 63 5.40 17.25 14.06
CA VAL A 63 5.69 17.04 12.64
C VAL A 63 4.41 17.09 11.81
N GLU A 64 4.51 17.58 10.57
CA GLU A 64 3.42 17.55 9.59
C GLU A 64 3.75 16.49 8.53
N ILE A 65 2.80 15.59 8.30
CA ILE A 65 2.84 14.51 7.31
C ILE A 65 1.78 14.82 6.27
N THR A 66 2.18 14.91 5.01
CA THR A 66 1.24 15.05 3.91
C THR A 66 1.01 13.70 3.26
N VAL A 67 -0.25 13.33 3.16
CA VAL A 67 -0.72 12.11 2.52
C VAL A 67 -1.40 12.53 1.22
N GLY A 68 -0.96 11.95 0.11
CA GLY A 68 -1.50 12.18 -1.22
C GLY A 68 -1.87 10.87 -1.91
N ASN A 69 -2.29 10.96 -3.17
CA ASN A 69 -2.63 9.80 -3.98
C ASN A 69 -1.36 9.00 -4.29
N GLY A 70 -1.22 7.82 -3.69
CA GLY A 70 -0.06 6.94 -3.88
C GLY A 70 1.24 7.45 -3.25
N GLU A 71 1.20 8.51 -2.44
CA GLU A 71 2.41 9.11 -1.87
C GLU A 71 2.20 9.59 -0.42
N ILE A 72 3.23 9.42 0.42
CA ILE A 72 3.25 9.96 1.78
C ILE A 72 4.64 10.53 2.10
N TYR A 73 4.69 11.70 2.74
CA TYR A 73 5.94 12.35 3.11
C TYR A 73 5.80 13.31 4.28
N PHE A 74 6.93 13.61 4.93
CA PHE A 74 6.98 14.68 5.93
C PHE A 74 7.10 16.04 5.24
N SER A 75 6.07 16.87 5.37
CA SER A 75 6.07 18.24 4.85
C SER A 75 6.79 19.20 5.80
N LYS A 76 6.71 18.96 7.11
CA LYS A 76 7.38 19.79 8.12
C LYS A 76 7.84 18.94 9.30
N ALA A 77 9.01 19.28 9.83
CA ALA A 77 9.51 18.73 11.06
C ALA A 77 10.36 19.76 11.78
N ASP A 78 10.14 19.89 13.10
CA ASP A 78 10.88 20.82 13.96
C ASP A 78 12.22 20.23 14.45
N CYS A 79 12.70 19.16 13.79
CA CYS A 79 13.96 18.51 14.12
C CYS A 79 15.15 19.19 13.43
N ARG A 80 16.31 19.15 14.08
CA ARG A 80 17.54 19.79 13.57
C ARG A 80 18.04 19.16 12.26
N ASP A 81 17.98 17.84 12.16
CA ASP A 81 18.62 17.10 11.07
C ASP A 81 17.77 17.07 9.79
N LYS A 82 16.45 17.26 9.96
CA LYS A 82 15.43 17.22 8.89
C LYS A 82 15.57 16.00 7.99
N LEU A 83 16.04 14.87 8.53
CA LEU A 83 16.26 13.64 7.76
C LEU A 83 14.96 13.11 7.17
N CYS A 84 13.87 13.15 7.94
CA CYS A 84 12.54 12.73 7.51
C CYS A 84 12.01 13.54 6.31
N ILE A 85 12.30 14.84 6.25
CA ILE A 85 11.95 15.70 5.10
C ILE A 85 12.86 15.37 3.90
N LYS A 86 14.15 15.14 4.15
CA LYS A 86 15.13 14.78 3.12
C LYS A 86 14.88 13.40 2.51
N SER A 87 14.23 12.48 3.24
CA SER A 87 13.76 11.20 2.70
C SER A 87 12.82 11.38 1.52
N GLY A 88 12.13 12.53 1.41
CA GLY A 88 11.26 12.83 0.30
C GLY A 88 9.96 12.03 0.33
N LYS A 89 9.44 11.74 -0.87
CA LYS A 89 8.15 11.07 -1.05
C LYS A 89 8.32 9.57 -1.07
N LEU A 90 7.55 8.90 -0.22
CA LEU A 90 7.45 7.45 -0.18
C LEU A 90 6.27 7.06 -1.08
N THR A 91 6.54 6.29 -2.12
CA THR A 91 5.58 5.89 -3.15
C THR A 91 5.56 4.39 -3.39
N SER A 92 6.53 3.65 -2.82
CA SER A 92 6.69 2.22 -3.06
C SER A 92 6.61 1.42 -1.76
N GLY A 93 6.07 0.21 -1.84
CA GLY A 93 6.00 -0.69 -0.69
C GLY A 93 7.39 -1.10 -0.21
N GLY A 94 7.57 -1.10 1.11
CA GLY A 94 8.85 -1.34 1.79
C GLY A 94 9.61 -0.06 2.12
N GLU A 95 9.20 1.09 1.59
CA GLU A 95 9.81 2.37 1.95
C GLU A 95 9.34 2.83 3.33
N THR A 96 10.27 3.40 4.09
CA THR A 96 10.04 3.87 5.46
C THR A 96 10.76 5.18 5.69
N ALA A 97 10.14 6.08 6.44
CA ALA A 97 10.80 7.27 6.96
C ALA A 97 10.44 7.46 8.44
N ALA A 98 11.41 7.93 9.22
CA ALA A 98 11.24 8.10 10.65
C ALA A 98 11.74 9.48 11.09
N CYS A 99 10.97 10.13 11.94
CA CYS A 99 11.41 11.27 12.73
C CYS A 99 11.71 10.79 14.16
N LEU A 100 12.99 10.47 14.41
CA LEU A 100 13.44 9.97 15.71
C LEU A 100 13.07 10.90 16.89
N PRO A 101 13.29 12.24 16.82
CA PRO A 101 12.97 13.12 17.95
C PRO A 101 11.48 13.20 18.27
N ALA A 102 10.63 13.16 17.24
CA ALA A 102 9.17 13.17 17.39
C ALA A 102 8.59 11.78 17.70
N ARG A 103 9.40 10.72 17.61
CA ARG A 103 8.99 9.31 17.75
C ARG A 103 7.87 8.92 16.78
N VAL A 104 7.92 9.49 15.57
CA VAL A 104 6.95 9.22 14.49
C VAL A 104 7.63 8.44 13.37
N VAL A 105 7.01 7.35 12.93
CA VAL A 105 7.49 6.51 11.83
C VAL A 105 6.37 6.31 10.83
N ILE A 106 6.66 6.50 9.55
CA ILE A 106 5.77 6.17 8.45
C ILE A 106 6.35 4.98 7.69
N SER A 107 5.52 3.96 7.47
CA SER A 107 5.88 2.75 6.75
C SER A 107 4.88 2.50 5.64
N VAL A 108 5.38 2.35 4.42
CA VAL A 108 4.56 1.97 3.27
C VAL A 108 4.68 0.46 3.08
N LYS A 109 3.56 -0.24 3.01
CA LYS A 109 3.49 -1.67 2.73
C LYS A 109 2.77 -1.91 1.41
N SER A 110 3.32 -2.81 0.59
CA SER A 110 2.59 -3.41 -0.54
C SER A 110 2.02 -4.73 -0.05
N ASN A 111 0.71 -4.92 -0.19
CA ASN A 111 0.02 -6.16 0.16
C ASN A 111 -0.81 -6.70 -1.00
#